data_AF-A0A1V5UG90-F1
#
_entry.id   AF-A0A1V5UG90-F1
#
_cell.length_a   1.000
_cell.length_b   1.000
_cell.length_c   1.000
_cell.angle_alpha   90.00
_cell.angle_beta   90.00
_cell.angle_gamma   90.00
#
_symmetry.space_group_name_H-M   'P 1'
#
loop_
_entity.id
_entity.type
_entity.pdbx_description
1 polymer ?
#
loop_
_entity_poly.entity_id
_entity_poly.type
_entity_poly.pdbx_seq_one_letter_code
_entity_poly.pdbx_strand_id
1 'polypeptide(L)'
;MEKYRKLGWCMLFMEMTVILLVGLAMFFYPEPYSWTNHFLSALGLTRLPDGTSNWISCLLFNTALVCAGIMTAAYFLMRSREFDRPLFRWIMGITGTLGGISLIGIGLPDNLYPELHNGATYLFAAVGASIGMTLFQADTPFGLRAESINWYIFSLFVLTVRECLHHLVYPLKMLPVYPTEPFLQKMVIANP
;
A
#
# COMPACT_ATOMS: atom_id res chain seq x y z
N MET A 1 4.37 -25.27 12.24
CA MET A 1 5.58 -25.06 11.41
C MET A 1 5.24 -24.91 9.92
N GLU A 2 4.88 -25.98 9.20
CA GLU A 2 4.77 -25.94 7.73
C GLU A 2 3.76 -24.91 7.17
N LYS A 3 2.58 -24.77 7.81
CA LYS A 3 1.54 -23.77 7.45
C LYS A 3 2.10 -22.34 7.45
N TYR A 4 2.82 -21.95 8.51
CA TYR A 4 3.43 -20.63 8.64
C TYR A 4 4.57 -20.43 7.64
N ARG A 5 5.36 -21.48 7.36
CA ARG A 5 6.38 -21.44 6.29
C ARG A 5 5.75 -21.16 4.92
N LYS A 6 4.62 -21.81 4.60
CA LYS A 6 3.86 -21.54 3.36
C LYS A 6 3.33 -20.10 3.31
N LEU A 7 2.83 -19.57 4.43
CA LEU A 7 2.35 -18.18 4.53
C LEU A 7 3.49 -17.17 4.32
N GLY A 8 4.64 -17.37 4.97
CA GLY A 8 5.81 -16.50 4.80
C GLY A 8 6.39 -16.49 3.39
N TRP A 9 6.49 -17.66 2.73
CA TRP A 9 6.89 -17.71 1.31
C TRP A 9 5.88 -17.01 0.39
N CYS A 10 4.59 -17.08 0.72
CA CYS A 10 3.51 -16.41 -0.02
C CYS A 10 3.62 -14.87 0.10
N MET A 11 3.91 -14.36 1.32
CA MET A 11 4.19 -12.94 1.55
C MET A 11 5.44 -12.48 0.79
N LEU A 12 6.56 -13.19 0.94
CA LEU A 12 7.81 -12.85 0.26
C LEU A 12 7.67 -12.84 -1.27
N PHE A 13 6.95 -13.82 -1.84
CA PHE A 13 6.64 -13.85 -3.27
C PHE A 13 5.80 -12.64 -3.70
N MET A 14 4.79 -12.26 -2.90
CA MET A 14 3.97 -11.07 -3.14
C MET A 14 4.82 -9.79 -3.07
N GLU A 15 5.63 -9.60 -2.03
CA GLU A 15 6.53 -8.46 -1.87
C GLU A 15 7.49 -8.33 -3.06
N MET A 16 8.14 -9.42 -3.45
CA MET A 16 9.04 -9.45 -4.62
C MET A 16 8.29 -9.16 -5.94
N THR A 17 7.05 -9.63 -6.08
CA THR A 17 6.21 -9.36 -7.26
C THR A 17 5.83 -7.88 -7.33
N VAL A 18 5.45 -7.26 -6.19
CA VAL A 18 5.12 -5.83 -6.11
C VAL A 18 6.36 -4.99 -6.40
N ILE A 19 7.51 -5.29 -5.79
CA ILE A 19 8.78 -4.58 -6.04
C ILE A 19 9.17 -4.67 -7.53
N LEU A 20 9.05 -5.86 -8.14
CA LEU A 20 9.33 -6.06 -9.56
C LEU A 20 8.40 -5.24 -10.46
N LEU A 21 7.09 -5.32 -10.24
CA LEU A 21 6.10 -4.61 -11.07
C LEU A 21 6.19 -3.09 -10.91
N VAL A 22 6.44 -2.58 -9.69
CA VAL A 22 6.67 -1.15 -9.44
C VAL A 22 7.98 -0.68 -10.08
N GLY A 23 9.05 -1.47 -9.99
CA GLY A 23 10.33 -1.16 -10.67
C GLY A 23 10.21 -1.16 -12.20
N LEU A 24 9.46 -2.11 -12.76
CA LEU A 24 9.14 -2.12 -14.19
C LEU A 24 8.24 -0.93 -14.58
N ALA A 25 7.27 -0.54 -13.74
CA ALA A 25 6.45 0.64 -14.00
C ALA A 25 7.31 1.93 -14.08
N MET A 26 8.27 2.10 -13.16
CA MET A 26 9.24 3.21 -13.23
C MET A 26 10.11 3.17 -14.48
N PHE A 27 10.51 1.97 -14.94
CA PHE A 27 11.30 1.80 -16.16
C PHE A 27 10.50 2.12 -17.43
N PHE A 28 9.21 1.79 -17.46
CA PHE A 28 8.29 2.08 -18.57
C PHE A 28 7.51 3.40 -18.39
N TYR A 29 7.95 4.27 -17.48
CA TYR A 29 7.39 5.62 -17.36
C TYR A 29 7.79 6.45 -18.61
N PRO A 30 6.90 7.27 -19.19
CA PRO A 30 7.14 7.96 -20.47
C PRO A 30 8.36 8.89 -20.52
N GLU A 31 8.78 9.37 -19.36
CA GLU A 31 9.96 10.19 -19.12
C GLU A 31 10.85 9.49 -18.07
N PRO A 32 12.15 9.81 -17.94
CA PRO A 32 13.00 9.20 -16.92
C PRO A 32 12.44 9.41 -15.51
N TYR A 33 11.96 8.33 -14.87
CA TYR A 33 11.33 8.43 -13.56
C TYR A 33 12.32 8.92 -12.50
N SER A 34 11.96 10.00 -11.79
CA SER A 34 12.75 10.57 -10.72
C SER A 34 11.96 10.59 -9.41
N TRP A 35 12.52 10.00 -8.36
CA TRP A 35 11.92 10.00 -7.01
C TRP A 35 11.77 11.39 -6.38
N THR A 36 12.51 12.40 -6.86
CA THR A 36 12.41 13.78 -6.37
C THR A 36 11.37 14.60 -7.12
N ASN A 37 11.13 14.27 -8.38
CA ASN A 37 10.30 15.09 -9.28
C ASN A 37 8.93 14.45 -9.55
N HIS A 38 8.87 13.11 -9.59
CA HIS A 38 7.68 12.34 -9.91
C HIS A 38 7.20 11.58 -8.67
N PHE A 39 5.91 11.26 -8.72
CA PHE A 39 5.24 10.61 -7.63
C PHE A 39 5.04 9.12 -7.88
N LEU A 40 4.97 8.33 -6.81
CA LEU A 40 4.76 6.89 -6.94
C LEU A 40 3.39 6.57 -7.57
N SER A 41 2.33 7.29 -7.18
CA SER A 41 0.99 7.16 -7.78
C SER A 41 0.88 7.73 -9.19
N ALA A 42 1.82 8.57 -9.65
CA ALA A 42 1.87 9.00 -11.05
C ALA A 42 2.10 7.81 -12.00
N LEU A 43 2.80 6.77 -11.52
CA LEU A 43 2.95 5.51 -12.24
C LEU A 43 1.59 4.86 -12.58
N GLY A 44 0.55 5.07 -11.77
CA GLY A 44 -0.79 4.50 -11.91
C GLY A 44 -1.79 5.30 -12.75
N LEU A 45 -1.40 6.46 -13.28
CA LEU A 45 -2.25 7.31 -14.12
C LEU A 45 -2.28 6.79 -15.56
N THR A 46 -3.44 6.77 -16.23
CA THR A 46 -3.48 6.36 -17.66
C THR A 46 -2.86 7.40 -18.60
N ARG A 47 -2.87 8.68 -18.19
CA ARG A 47 -2.21 9.81 -18.86
C ARG A 47 -1.59 10.74 -17.84
N LEU A 48 -0.47 11.36 -18.20
CA LEU A 48 0.21 12.38 -17.42
C LEU A 48 -0.49 13.76 -17.58
N PRO A 49 -0.17 14.77 -16.75
CA PRO A 49 -0.82 16.10 -16.81
C PRO A 49 -0.65 16.86 -18.13
N ASP A 50 0.40 16.55 -18.90
CA ASP A 50 0.65 17.07 -20.27
C ASP A 50 -0.17 16.34 -21.36
N GLY A 51 -0.91 15.29 -20.99
CA GLY A 51 -1.67 14.42 -21.89
C GLY A 51 -0.91 13.19 -22.40
N THR A 52 0.39 13.05 -22.09
CA THR A 52 1.23 11.93 -22.53
C THR A 52 0.67 10.60 -22.01
N SER A 53 0.68 9.57 -22.86
CA SER A 53 0.14 8.24 -22.52
C SER A 53 1.09 7.49 -21.60
N ASN A 54 0.59 7.03 -20.44
CA ASN A 54 1.36 6.33 -19.41
C ASN A 54 0.87 4.87 -19.25
N TRP A 55 0.23 4.31 -20.27
CA TRP A 55 -0.56 3.07 -20.14
C TRP A 55 0.22 1.84 -19.66
N ILE A 56 1.51 1.71 -20.03
CA ILE A 56 2.35 0.54 -19.65
C ILE A 56 2.66 0.60 -18.15
N SER A 57 3.22 1.71 -17.67
CA SER A 57 3.44 1.96 -16.25
C SER A 57 2.14 1.82 -15.46
N CYS A 58 1.05 2.43 -15.96
CA CYS A 58 -0.28 2.35 -15.36
C CYS A 58 -0.71 0.91 -15.14
N LEU A 59 -0.64 0.08 -16.19
CA LEU A 59 -1.01 -1.34 -16.11
C LEU A 59 -0.14 -2.09 -15.09
N LEU A 60 1.19 -1.89 -15.12
CA LEU A 60 2.12 -2.59 -14.23
C LEU A 60 1.91 -2.21 -12.76
N PHE A 61 1.86 -0.91 -12.47
CA PHE A 61 1.70 -0.37 -11.11
C PHE A 61 0.35 -0.73 -10.50
N ASN A 62 -0.73 -0.53 -11.25
CA ASN A 62 -2.08 -0.84 -10.78
C ASN A 62 -2.29 -2.35 -10.61
N THR A 63 -1.72 -3.18 -11.49
CA THR A 63 -1.68 -4.65 -11.30
C THR A 63 -0.95 -5.02 -10.00
N ALA A 64 0.18 -4.36 -9.69
CA ALA A 64 0.91 -4.60 -8.45
C ALA A 64 0.03 -4.33 -7.21
N LEU A 65 -0.70 -3.22 -7.20
CA LEU A 65 -1.60 -2.84 -6.09
C LEU A 65 -2.82 -3.76 -5.97
N VAL A 66 -3.46 -4.13 -7.09
CA VAL A 66 -4.59 -5.09 -7.08
C VAL A 66 -4.13 -6.46 -6.57
N CYS A 67 -2.99 -6.97 -7.05
CA CYS A 67 -2.40 -8.20 -6.54
C CYS A 67 -2.05 -8.09 -5.04
N ALA A 68 -1.41 -7.01 -4.60
CA ALA A 68 -1.11 -6.77 -3.19
C ALA A 68 -2.38 -6.77 -2.33
N GLY A 69 -3.46 -6.14 -2.80
CA GLY A 69 -4.73 -6.07 -2.09
C GLY A 69 -5.43 -7.42 -1.93
N ILE A 70 -5.52 -8.20 -3.02
CA ILE A 70 -6.08 -9.56 -2.99
C ILE A 70 -5.29 -10.44 -2.00
N MET A 71 -3.95 -10.40 -2.09
CA MET A 71 -3.09 -11.21 -1.24
C MET A 71 -3.12 -10.76 0.23
N THR A 72 -3.22 -9.45 0.49
CA THR A 72 -3.38 -8.88 1.84
C THR A 72 -4.69 -9.32 2.49
N ALA A 73 -5.81 -9.25 1.76
CA ALA A 73 -7.09 -9.74 2.25
C ALA A 73 -7.05 -11.24 2.55
N ALA A 74 -6.53 -12.06 1.62
CA ALA A 74 -6.38 -13.50 1.80
C ALA A 74 -5.49 -13.85 3.01
N TYR A 75 -4.35 -13.16 3.15
CA TYR A 75 -3.43 -13.31 4.28
C TYR A 75 -4.14 -13.01 5.62
N PHE A 76 -4.79 -11.87 5.78
CA PHE A 76 -5.46 -11.52 7.05
C PHE A 76 -6.67 -12.42 7.34
N LEU A 77 -7.42 -12.85 6.33
CA LEU A 77 -8.48 -13.85 6.48
C LEU A 77 -7.94 -15.20 6.97
N MET A 78 -6.81 -15.67 6.42
CA MET A 78 -6.16 -16.89 6.89
C MET A 78 -5.60 -16.72 8.31
N ARG A 79 -4.92 -15.60 8.58
CA ARG A 79 -4.24 -15.31 9.83
C ARG A 79 -5.20 -15.10 11.01
N SER A 80 -6.37 -14.51 10.76
CA SER A 80 -7.42 -14.31 11.78
C SER A 80 -7.92 -15.64 12.38
N ARG A 81 -7.88 -16.74 11.62
CA ARG A 81 -8.34 -18.06 12.08
C ARG A 81 -7.48 -18.65 13.19
N GLU A 82 -6.25 -18.16 13.38
CA GLU A 82 -5.36 -18.55 14.49
C GLU A 82 -5.71 -17.85 15.82
N PHE A 83 -6.69 -16.94 15.85
CA PHE A 83 -7.17 -16.36 17.11
C PHE A 83 -8.28 -17.23 17.70
N ASP A 84 -8.05 -17.77 18.91
CA ASP A 84 -9.05 -18.51 19.68
C ASP A 84 -10.24 -17.63 20.08
N ARG A 85 -9.95 -16.38 20.49
CA ARG A 85 -10.99 -15.43 20.91
C ARG A 85 -11.74 -14.88 19.69
N PRO A 86 -13.08 -15.02 19.62
CA PRO A 86 -13.85 -14.65 18.43
C PRO A 86 -13.75 -13.17 18.11
N LEU A 87 -13.73 -12.28 19.12
CA LEU A 87 -13.61 -10.83 18.92
C LEU A 87 -12.35 -10.45 18.12
N PHE A 88 -11.18 -10.98 18.50
CA PHE A 88 -9.92 -10.65 17.82
C PHE A 88 -9.85 -11.28 16.42
N ARG A 89 -10.39 -12.49 16.24
CA ARG A 89 -10.61 -13.10 14.93
C ARG A 89 -11.44 -12.21 14.01
N TRP A 90 -12.57 -11.69 14.50
CA TRP A 90 -13.44 -10.79 13.75
C TRP A 90 -12.76 -9.46 13.40
N ILE A 91 -12.11 -8.82 14.37
CA ILE A 91 -11.38 -7.55 14.14
C ILE A 91 -10.32 -7.78 13.05
N MET A 92 -9.39 -8.73 13.23
CA MET A 92 -8.32 -8.96 12.26
C MET A 92 -8.85 -9.34 10.87
N GLY A 93 -9.85 -10.22 10.81
CA GLY A 93 -10.45 -10.67 9.56
C GLY A 93 -11.12 -9.52 8.81
N ILE A 94 -11.96 -8.73 9.48
CA ILE A 94 -12.66 -7.59 8.87
C ILE A 94 -11.68 -6.50 8.47
N THR A 95 -10.87 -5.98 9.40
CA THR A 95 -10.04 -4.79 9.11
C THR A 95 -8.92 -5.07 8.11
N GLY A 96 -8.44 -6.32 8.07
CA GLY A 96 -7.42 -6.75 7.10
C GLY A 96 -8.00 -7.00 5.72
N THR A 97 -9.24 -7.51 5.64
CA THR A 97 -9.99 -7.61 4.38
C THR A 97 -10.32 -6.22 3.83
N LEU A 98 -10.77 -5.29 4.68
CA LEU A 98 -10.99 -3.89 4.28
C LEU A 98 -9.70 -3.22 3.80
N GLY A 99 -8.56 -3.46 4.47
CA GLY A 99 -7.24 -3.02 3.99
C GLY A 99 -6.87 -3.59 2.61
N GLY A 100 -7.12 -4.88 2.37
CA GLY A 100 -6.89 -5.50 1.07
C GLY A 100 -7.82 -4.96 -0.03
N ILE A 101 -9.12 -4.79 0.26
CA ILE A 101 -10.08 -4.14 -0.66
C ILE A 101 -9.67 -2.70 -0.96
N SER A 102 -9.15 -1.99 0.04
CA SER A 102 -8.63 -0.64 -0.12
C SER A 102 -7.46 -0.60 -1.11
N LEU A 103 -6.48 -1.50 -0.99
CA LEU A 103 -5.39 -1.60 -1.97
C LEU A 103 -5.88 -1.89 -3.40
N ILE A 104 -6.95 -2.67 -3.57
CA ILE A 104 -7.58 -2.88 -4.89
C ILE A 104 -8.17 -1.56 -5.42
N GLY A 105 -8.82 -0.76 -4.57
CA GLY A 105 -9.36 0.55 -4.94
C GLY A 105 -8.29 1.61 -5.25
N ILE A 106 -7.18 1.63 -4.50
CA ILE A 106 -5.99 2.45 -4.78
C ILE A 106 -5.32 2.00 -6.09
N GLY A 107 -5.42 0.70 -6.41
CA GLY A 107 -5.01 0.14 -7.70
C GLY A 107 -5.90 0.53 -8.90
N LEU A 108 -6.89 1.41 -8.74
CA LEU A 108 -7.64 1.97 -9.86
C LEU A 108 -7.02 3.30 -10.31
N PRO A 109 -6.92 3.58 -11.62
CA PRO A 109 -6.33 4.83 -12.11
C PRO A 109 -7.08 6.04 -11.55
N ASP A 110 -6.39 6.87 -10.76
CA ASP A 110 -7.01 8.05 -10.13
C ASP A 110 -7.62 9.00 -11.16
N ASN A 111 -6.93 9.23 -12.28
CA ASN A 111 -7.44 10.10 -13.35
C ASN A 111 -8.71 9.60 -14.06
N LEU A 112 -9.19 8.38 -13.74
CA LEU A 112 -10.48 7.83 -14.18
C LEU A 112 -11.48 7.67 -13.03
N TYR A 113 -11.00 7.37 -11.81
CA TYR A 113 -11.84 7.03 -10.66
C TYR A 113 -11.40 7.74 -9.37
N PRO A 114 -11.32 9.09 -9.35
CA PRO A 114 -10.62 9.81 -8.29
C PRO A 114 -11.30 9.69 -6.93
N GLU A 115 -12.64 9.70 -6.88
CA GLU A 115 -13.41 9.53 -5.64
C GLU A 115 -13.20 8.14 -5.02
N LEU A 116 -13.15 7.10 -5.86
CA LEU A 116 -12.99 5.72 -5.40
C LEU A 116 -11.55 5.44 -4.96
N HIS A 117 -10.56 5.94 -5.71
CA HIS A 117 -9.16 5.88 -5.31
C HIS A 117 -8.97 6.61 -3.98
N ASN A 118 -9.43 7.86 -3.84
CA ASN A 118 -9.34 8.62 -2.59
C ASN A 118 -10.08 7.96 -1.43
N GLY A 119 -11.32 7.49 -1.63
CA GLY A 119 -12.08 6.78 -0.60
C GLY A 119 -11.37 5.50 -0.11
N ALA A 120 -10.81 4.72 -1.03
CA ALA A 120 -10.02 3.54 -0.72
C ALA A 120 -8.71 3.89 0.02
N THR A 121 -8.04 4.96 -0.42
CA THR A 121 -6.86 5.58 0.21
C THR A 121 -7.12 5.89 1.69
N TYR A 122 -8.24 6.52 2.06
CA TYR A 122 -8.61 6.71 3.48
C TYR A 122 -8.92 5.39 4.20
N LEU A 123 -9.67 4.49 3.57
CA LEU A 123 -10.10 3.22 4.17
C LEU A 123 -8.92 2.27 4.46
N PHE A 124 -7.81 2.39 3.72
CA PHE A 124 -6.62 1.57 3.91
C PHE A 124 -6.06 1.63 5.34
N ALA A 125 -6.22 2.75 6.04
CA ALA A 125 -5.83 2.91 7.44
C ALA A 125 -6.41 1.83 8.38
N ALA A 126 -7.55 1.22 8.01
CA ALA A 126 -8.13 0.08 8.75
C ALA A 126 -7.15 -1.09 8.89
N VAL A 127 -6.24 -1.31 7.93
CA VAL A 127 -5.25 -2.40 7.98
C VAL A 127 -4.35 -2.32 9.22
N GLY A 128 -4.13 -1.10 9.76
CA GLY A 128 -3.33 -0.86 10.96
C GLY A 128 -3.87 -1.60 12.19
N ALA A 129 -5.19 -1.78 12.30
CA ALA A 129 -5.78 -2.57 13.38
C ALA A 129 -5.41 -4.06 13.27
N SER A 130 -5.43 -4.63 12.07
CA SER A 130 -5.00 -6.02 11.85
C SER A 130 -3.50 -6.21 12.04
N ILE A 131 -2.69 -5.24 11.61
CA ILE A 131 -1.24 -5.23 11.87
C ILE A 131 -0.97 -5.20 13.38
N GLY A 132 -1.62 -4.30 14.12
CA GLY A 132 -1.52 -4.23 15.58
C GLY A 132 -1.89 -5.56 16.24
N MET A 133 -2.93 -6.24 15.76
CA MET A 133 -3.33 -7.58 16.26
C MET A 133 -2.24 -8.64 16.07
N THR A 134 -1.40 -8.58 15.02
CA THR A 134 -0.30 -9.55 14.84
C THR A 134 0.68 -9.56 16.02
N LEU A 135 0.90 -8.42 16.69
CA LEU A 135 1.86 -8.29 17.80
C LEU A 135 1.41 -9.09 19.04
N PHE A 136 0.10 -9.26 19.24
CA PHE A 136 -0.46 -9.95 20.41
C PHE A 136 -0.49 -11.48 20.30
N GLN A 137 0.09 -12.06 19.24
CA GLN A 137 0.27 -13.51 19.05
C GLN A 137 1.72 -13.91 18.73
N ALA A 138 2.68 -13.07 19.12
CA ALA A 138 4.08 -13.20 18.77
C ALA A 138 4.84 -14.24 19.62
N ASP A 139 4.42 -15.52 19.56
CA ASP A 139 4.87 -16.57 20.50
C ASP A 139 6.23 -17.21 20.14
N THR A 140 6.71 -17.05 18.89
CA THR A 140 7.98 -17.65 18.44
C THR A 140 8.85 -16.66 17.64
N PRO A 141 10.15 -16.47 17.99
CA PRO A 141 11.02 -15.44 17.41
C PRO A 141 11.28 -15.61 15.91
N PHE A 142 11.30 -16.85 15.40
CA PHE A 142 11.46 -17.17 13.96
C PHE A 142 10.14 -17.61 13.31
N GLY A 143 9.01 -17.24 13.89
CA GLY A 143 7.67 -17.52 13.39
C GLY A 143 6.80 -16.28 13.47
N LEU A 144 5.69 -16.37 14.22
CA LEU A 144 4.71 -15.30 14.34
C LEU A 144 5.32 -13.95 14.79
N ARG A 145 6.38 -13.96 15.61
CA ARG A 145 7.03 -12.71 16.07
C ARG A 145 7.83 -12.00 14.96
N ALA A 146 8.45 -12.74 14.04
CA ALA A 146 9.15 -12.14 12.90
C ALA A 146 8.16 -11.52 11.90
N GLU A 147 7.02 -12.19 11.68
CA GLU A 147 5.89 -11.69 10.90
C GLU A 147 5.32 -10.38 11.48
N SER A 148 5.08 -10.32 12.81
CA SER A 148 4.62 -9.09 13.47
C SER A 148 5.66 -7.97 13.40
N ILE A 149 6.96 -8.29 13.51
CA ILE A 149 8.06 -7.32 13.38
C ILE A 149 8.10 -6.74 11.97
N ASN A 150 7.97 -7.54 10.91
CA ASN A 150 7.92 -7.06 9.53
C ASN A 150 6.76 -6.09 9.30
N TRP A 151 5.54 -6.48 9.74
CA TRP A 151 4.37 -5.59 9.65
C TRP A 151 4.53 -4.30 10.46
N TYR A 152 5.15 -4.38 11.64
CA TYR A 152 5.41 -3.19 12.47
C TYR A 152 6.46 -2.27 11.86
N ILE A 153 7.56 -2.81 11.32
CA ILE A 153 8.58 -2.03 10.58
C ILE A 153 7.94 -1.36 9.36
N PHE A 154 7.13 -2.10 8.60
CA PHE A 154 6.39 -1.55 7.46
C PHE A 154 5.44 -0.42 7.89
N SER A 155 4.65 -0.60 8.94
CA SER A 155 3.78 0.45 9.48
C SER A 155 4.56 1.66 9.99
N LEU A 156 5.69 1.46 10.68
CA LEU A 156 6.52 2.54 11.19
C LEU A 156 7.16 3.34 10.05
N PHE A 157 7.63 2.65 8.99
CA PHE A 157 8.11 3.28 7.76
C PHE A 157 7.00 4.11 7.09
N VAL A 158 5.82 3.51 6.89
CA VAL A 158 4.62 4.17 6.36
C VAL A 158 4.27 5.44 7.16
N LEU A 159 4.18 5.35 8.48
CA LEU A 159 3.87 6.48 9.35
C LEU A 159 4.98 7.54 9.37
N THR A 160 6.25 7.14 9.34
CA THR A 160 7.37 8.09 9.32
C THR A 160 7.41 8.85 8.00
N VAL A 161 7.18 8.18 6.87
CA VAL A 161 7.04 8.84 5.57
C VAL A 161 5.83 9.78 5.56
N ARG A 162 4.70 9.41 6.20
CA ARG A 162 3.55 10.31 6.39
C ARG A 162 3.92 11.58 7.11
N GLU A 163 4.50 11.49 8.31
CA GLU A 163 4.81 12.67 9.12
C GLU A 163 5.89 13.56 8.47
N CYS A 164 6.89 12.96 7.81
CA CYS A 164 7.87 13.71 7.02
C CYS A 164 7.23 14.49 5.87
N LEU A 165 6.32 13.87 5.10
CA LEU A 165 5.62 14.54 4.00
C LEU A 165 4.66 15.62 4.51
N HIS A 166 3.92 15.34 5.59
CA HIS A 166 3.07 16.33 6.26
C HIS A 166 3.90 17.55 6.73
N HIS A 167 5.10 17.33 7.28
CA HIS A 167 6.00 18.40 7.70
C HIS A 167 6.57 19.23 6.52
N LEU A 168 6.82 18.59 5.36
CA LEU A 168 7.26 19.27 4.14
C LEU A 168 6.14 20.11 3.49
N VAL A 169 4.89 19.64 3.55
CA VAL A 169 3.72 20.33 2.98
C VAL A 169 3.29 21.51 3.86
N TYR A 170 2.97 21.28 5.14
CA TYR A 170 2.25 22.29 5.93
C TYR A 170 3.18 23.32 6.61
N PRO A 171 4.16 22.94 7.48
CA PRO A 171 5.17 23.87 7.99
C PRO A 171 6.06 24.51 6.92
N LEU A 172 6.66 23.70 6.03
CA LEU A 172 7.74 24.15 5.16
C LEU A 172 7.26 24.67 3.79
N LYS A 173 6.03 24.35 3.38
CA LYS A 173 5.45 24.72 2.06
C LYS A 173 6.33 24.34 0.87
N MET A 174 7.13 23.29 1.01
CA MET A 174 8.05 22.80 -0.03
C MET A 174 7.36 21.84 -1.02
N LEU A 175 6.13 21.44 -0.73
CA LEU A 175 5.32 20.53 -1.53
C LEU A 175 3.88 21.06 -1.65
N PRO A 176 3.19 20.80 -2.78
CA PRO A 176 1.80 21.21 -2.99
C PRO A 176 0.81 20.53 -2.02
N VAL A 177 -0.37 21.16 -1.85
CA VAL A 177 -1.37 20.82 -0.80
C VAL A 177 -2.53 19.96 -1.33
N TYR A 178 -2.52 19.58 -2.62
CA TYR A 178 -3.63 18.86 -3.26
C TYR A 178 -3.13 17.63 -4.00
N PRO A 179 -3.82 16.47 -3.92
CA PRO A 179 -5.09 16.20 -3.23
C PRO A 179 -4.94 15.91 -1.72
N THR A 180 -6.06 15.61 -1.07
CA THR A 180 -6.19 15.51 0.40
C THR A 180 -5.49 14.25 0.98
N GLU A 181 -4.88 14.38 2.17
CA GLU A 181 -3.86 13.48 2.73
C GLU A 181 -2.61 13.31 1.81
N PRO A 182 -1.64 14.24 1.87
CA PRO A 182 -0.45 14.25 0.98
C PRO A 182 0.50 13.05 1.15
N PHE A 183 0.23 12.16 2.11
CA PHE A 183 0.93 10.89 2.26
C PHE A 183 0.46 9.83 1.25
N LEU A 184 -0.82 9.88 0.90
CA LEU A 184 -1.59 8.70 0.50
C LEU A 184 -2.01 8.80 -0.99
N GLN A 185 -2.07 10.02 -1.52
CA GLN A 185 -1.81 10.33 -2.92
C GLN A 185 -0.69 11.37 -2.99
N LYS A 186 0.55 10.93 -3.22
CA LYS A 186 1.65 11.85 -3.54
C LYS A 186 1.32 12.42 -4.94
N MET A 187 0.79 13.62 -5.02
CA MET A 187 0.32 14.34 -6.22
C MET A 187 0.19 15.85 -5.89
N VAL A 188 -0.42 16.70 -6.73
CA VAL A 188 0.09 17.22 -8.01
C VAL A 188 -0.07 18.75 -8.04
N ILE A 189 1.01 19.47 -8.35
CA ILE A 189 1.01 20.76 -9.06
C ILE A 189 2.14 20.63 -10.09
N ALA A 190 1.95 20.72 -11.41
CA ALA A 190 1.25 21.76 -12.19
C ALA A 190 2.02 23.09 -12.27
N ASN A 191 3.24 23.01 -12.83
CA ASN A 191 3.90 24.15 -13.49
C ASN A 191 2.99 24.73 -14.60
N PRO A 192 3.14 26.02 -14.96
CA PRO A 192 4.39 26.63 -15.46
C PRO A 192 5.44 26.97 -14.39
#